data_AF-A0A8S3J5E2-F1
#
_entry.id   AF-A0A8S3J5E2-F1
#
_cell.length_a   1.000
_cell.length_b   1.000
_cell.length_c   1.000
_cell.angle_alpha   90.00
_cell.angle_beta   90.00
_cell.angle_gamma   90.00
#
_symmetry.space_group_name_H-M   'P 1'
#
loop_
_entity.id
_entity.type
_entity.pdbx_description
1 polymer ?
#
loop_
_entity_poly.entity_id
_entity_poly.type
_entity_poly.pdbx_seq_one_letter_code
_entity_poly.pdbx_strand_id
1 'polypeptide(L)'
;MQTHLLSLNTPPPILEINNNDQTTAVVGSVQNCVVIRNIGSSIAIRIPSLSQYGTVSAVHLTDDKYDDLQQVLDSFKLGQKLQCRIIGISLASNLAICTFKKSIIEAPFINYSNIEIGSLVK
;
A
#
# COMPACT_ATOMS: atom_id res chain seq x y z
N MET A 1 -31.73 -43.45 6.86
CA MET A 1 -31.30 -42.33 7.72
C MET A 1 -30.00 -41.80 7.13
N GLN A 2 -30.07 -40.72 6.35
CA GLN A 2 -28.94 -40.25 5.54
C GLN A 2 -28.40 -38.96 6.16
N THR A 3 -27.21 -39.06 6.74
CA THR A 3 -26.51 -37.97 7.40
C THR A 3 -25.92 -37.06 6.32
N HIS A 4 -26.55 -35.92 6.06
CA HIS A 4 -25.96 -34.88 5.22
C HIS A 4 -24.93 -34.11 6.08
N LEU A 5 -23.68 -34.52 5.97
CA LEU A 5 -22.54 -33.77 6.47
C LEU A 5 -22.38 -32.54 5.56
N LEU A 6 -22.87 -31.37 6.00
CA LEU A 6 -22.52 -30.11 5.33
C LEU A 6 -21.03 -29.87 5.59
N SER A 7 -20.18 -30.23 4.63
CA SER A 7 -18.81 -29.74 4.59
C SER A 7 -18.87 -28.21 4.50
N LEU A 8 -18.26 -27.52 5.47
CA LEU A 8 -17.93 -26.11 5.31
C LEU A 8 -16.98 -26.01 4.11
N ASN A 9 -17.54 -25.75 2.93
CA ASN A 9 -16.78 -25.16 1.85
C ASN A 9 -16.30 -23.82 2.41
N THR A 10 -15.01 -23.75 2.72
CA THR A 10 -14.29 -22.50 2.89
C THR A 10 -14.74 -21.55 1.78
N PRO A 11 -15.04 -20.27 2.10
CA PRO A 11 -15.44 -19.32 1.08
C PRO A 11 -14.42 -19.36 -0.06
N PRO A 12 -14.86 -19.36 -1.34
CA PRO A 12 -13.94 -19.39 -2.46
C PRO A 12 -12.94 -18.24 -2.27
N PRO A 13 -11.63 -18.46 -2.48
CA PRO A 13 -10.67 -17.38 -2.42
C PRO A 13 -11.12 -16.33 -3.44
N ILE A 14 -11.57 -15.18 -2.95
CA ILE A 14 -11.89 -14.06 -3.81
C ILE A 14 -10.54 -13.63 -4.38
N LEU A 15 -10.43 -13.76 -5.71
CA LEU A 15 -9.28 -13.48 -6.59
C LEU A 15 -8.38 -14.69 -6.89
N GLU A 16 -8.86 -15.60 -7.75
CA GLU A 16 -7.96 -16.26 -8.70
C GLU A 16 -7.33 -15.18 -9.59
N ILE A 17 -6.07 -14.86 -9.32
CA ILE A 17 -5.25 -13.98 -10.14
C ILE A 17 -4.97 -14.72 -11.44
N ASN A 18 -5.79 -14.45 -12.46
CA ASN A 18 -5.45 -14.77 -13.83
C ASN A 18 -4.17 -14.00 -14.18
N ASN A 19 -3.09 -14.74 -14.41
CA ASN A 19 -1.71 -14.26 -14.62
C ASN A 19 -1.49 -13.55 -15.97
N ASN A 20 -2.44 -12.74 -16.39
CA ASN A 20 -2.50 -12.17 -17.72
C ASN A 20 -2.95 -10.72 -17.61
N ASP A 21 -1.99 -9.85 -17.29
CA ASP A 21 -1.94 -8.44 -17.70
C ASP A 21 -2.55 -7.34 -16.82
N GLN A 22 -2.83 -7.58 -15.53
CA GLN A 22 -3.02 -6.50 -14.56
C GLN A 22 -2.45 -6.89 -13.19
N THR A 23 -1.20 -6.49 -12.91
CA THR A 23 -0.65 -6.53 -11.55
C THR A 23 -1.47 -5.60 -10.67
N THR A 24 -2.40 -6.19 -9.90
CA THR A 24 -3.18 -5.49 -8.89
C THR A 24 -2.27 -5.09 -7.73
N ALA A 25 -2.50 -3.92 -7.14
CA ALA A 25 -1.77 -3.52 -5.94
C ALA A 25 -1.96 -4.58 -4.85
N VAL A 26 -0.86 -5.07 -4.27
CA VAL A 26 -0.90 -5.93 -3.08
C VAL A 26 -0.52 -5.10 -1.87
N VAL A 27 -1.39 -5.06 -0.87
CA VAL A 27 -1.13 -4.37 0.39
C VAL A 27 0.10 -4.99 1.06
N GLY A 28 1.03 -4.14 1.45
CA GLY A 28 2.29 -4.48 2.09
C GLY A 28 3.46 -4.70 1.15
N SER A 29 3.24 -4.72 -0.17
CA SER A 29 4.33 -4.72 -1.14
C SER A 29 5.05 -3.37 -1.16
N VAL A 30 6.38 -3.44 -1.31
CA VAL A 30 7.23 -2.27 -1.50
C VAL A 30 7.48 -2.12 -2.99
N GLN A 31 7.22 -0.93 -3.54
CA GLN A 31 7.26 -0.65 -4.97
C GLN A 31 7.99 0.65 -5.26
N ASN A 32 8.65 0.71 -6.41
CA ASN A 32 9.23 1.94 -6.93
C ASN A 32 8.12 2.84 -7.49
N CYS A 33 8.20 4.12 -7.22
CA CYS A 33 7.22 5.12 -7.65
C CYS A 33 7.89 6.40 -8.13
N VAL A 34 7.12 7.20 -8.85
CA VAL A 34 7.53 8.49 -9.38
C VAL A 34 6.53 9.55 -8.92
N VAL A 35 7.02 10.64 -8.35
CA VAL A 35 6.18 11.78 -7.95
C VAL A 35 5.63 12.47 -9.19
N ILE A 36 4.30 12.61 -9.29
CA ILE A 36 3.65 13.26 -10.44
C ILE A 36 3.32 14.71 -10.13
N ARG A 37 2.71 14.96 -8.96
CA ARG A 37 2.22 16.27 -8.54
C ARG A 37 1.89 16.33 -7.05
N ASN A 38 1.93 17.54 -6.50
CA ASN A 38 1.37 17.85 -5.19
C ASN A 38 -0.13 18.19 -5.31
N ILE A 39 -0.94 17.69 -4.38
CA ILE A 39 -2.39 17.88 -4.27
C ILE A 39 -2.71 18.31 -2.84
N GLY A 40 -2.61 19.61 -2.55
CA GLY A 40 -2.88 20.16 -1.22
C GLY A 40 -1.94 19.59 -0.18
N SER A 41 -2.45 18.69 0.67
CA SER A 41 -1.70 17.99 1.72
C SER A 41 -1.27 16.57 1.35
N SER A 42 -1.39 16.17 0.09
CA SER A 42 -1.02 14.83 -0.38
C SER A 42 -0.23 14.89 -1.68
N ILE A 43 0.65 13.93 -1.89
CA ILE A 43 1.43 13.79 -3.12
C ILE A 43 0.82 12.66 -3.95
N ALA A 44 0.55 12.95 -5.23
CA ALA A 44 0.17 11.93 -6.19
C ALA A 44 1.40 11.29 -6.81
N ILE A 45 1.40 9.96 -6.83
CA ILE A 45 2.51 9.14 -7.29
C ILE A 45 2.05 8.19 -8.40
N ARG A 46 2.95 7.90 -9.33
CA ARG A 46 2.79 6.84 -10.33
C ARG A 46 3.63 5.65 -9.90
N ILE A 47 3.03 4.47 -9.86
CA ILE A 47 3.76 3.22 -9.62
C ILE A 47 3.88 2.51 -10.98
N PRO A 48 5.06 2.45 -11.61
CA PRO A 48 5.19 1.85 -12.95
C PRO A 48 4.82 0.38 -13.00
N SER A 49 4.99 -0.35 -11.88
CA SER A 49 4.67 -1.77 -11.77
C SER A 49 3.18 -2.08 -11.73
N LEU A 50 2.32 -1.07 -11.56
CA LEU A 50 0.87 -1.21 -11.36
C LEU A 50 0.12 -0.30 -12.34
N SER A 51 -1.10 -0.70 -12.74
CA SER A 51 -1.93 0.14 -13.61
C SER A 51 -2.61 1.31 -12.87
N GLN A 52 -2.59 1.31 -11.54
CA GLN A 52 -3.27 2.29 -10.69
C GLN A 52 -2.32 3.40 -10.19
N TYR A 53 -2.87 4.59 -9.99
CA TYR A 53 -2.15 5.69 -9.34
C TYR A 53 -2.13 5.53 -7.83
N GLY A 54 -1.13 6.12 -7.18
CA GLY A 54 -1.03 6.15 -5.73
C GLY A 54 -1.15 7.55 -5.16
N THR A 55 -1.52 7.63 -3.89
CA THR A 55 -1.46 8.86 -3.10
C THR A 55 -0.67 8.62 -1.82
N VAL A 56 0.06 9.64 -1.40
CA VAL A 56 0.77 9.67 -0.12
C VAL A 56 0.33 10.92 0.61
N SER A 57 -0.33 10.77 1.75
CA SER A 57 -0.71 11.91 2.58
C SER A 57 0.51 12.49 3.30
N ALA A 58 0.47 13.78 3.67
CA ALA A 58 1.54 14.46 4.40
C ALA A 58 1.98 13.70 5.66
N VAL A 59 1.03 13.07 6.37
CA VAL A 59 1.31 12.24 7.57
C VAL A 59 2.13 10.98 7.28
N HIS A 60 2.29 10.61 6.02
CA HIS A 60 2.99 9.41 5.54
C HIS A 60 4.23 9.73 4.70
N LEU A 61 4.67 11.00 4.64
CA LEU A 61 5.85 11.41 3.86
C LEU A 61 7.17 11.12 4.57
N THR A 62 7.20 11.27 5.89
CA THR A 62 8.42 11.22 6.69
C THR A 62 8.09 10.84 8.14
N ASP A 63 9.06 10.26 8.82
CA ASP A 63 8.93 9.85 10.23
C ASP A 63 9.16 11.00 11.20
N ASP A 64 9.97 11.98 10.80
CA ASP A 64 10.27 13.13 11.63
C ASP A 64 9.03 14.02 11.77
N LYS A 65 8.89 14.63 12.95
CA LYS A 65 7.84 15.61 13.21
C LYS A 65 8.30 16.93 12.60
N TYR A 66 7.54 17.43 11.63
CA TYR A 66 7.75 18.76 11.07
C TYR A 66 6.58 19.66 11.48
N ASP A 67 6.92 20.85 11.98
CA ASP A 67 5.93 21.88 12.29
C ASP A 67 5.39 22.52 10.99
N ASP A 68 6.20 22.57 9.93
CA ASP A 68 5.82 23.10 8.63
C ASP A 68 5.67 21.98 7.59
N LEU A 69 4.42 21.64 7.28
CA LEU A 69 4.07 20.65 6.26
C LEU A 69 4.46 21.08 4.84
N GLN A 70 4.51 22.39 4.56
CA GLN A 70 4.85 22.87 3.22
C GLN A 70 6.32 22.64 2.91
N GLN A 71 7.21 22.87 3.87
CA GLN A 71 8.64 22.60 3.70
C GLN A 71 8.90 21.12 3.36
N VAL A 72 8.16 20.20 3.98
CA VAL A 72 8.25 18.77 3.68
C VAL A 72 7.76 18.48 2.27
N LEU A 73 6.61 19.04 1.87
CA LEU A 73 6.07 18.86 0.53
C LEU A 73 7.02 19.39 -0.56
N ASP A 74 7.64 20.54 -0.32
CA ASP A 74 8.59 21.17 -1.25
C ASP A 74 9.90 20.39 -1.38
N SER A 75 10.24 19.54 -0.40
CA SER A 75 11.39 18.63 -0.49
C SER A 75 11.22 17.55 -1.57
N PHE A 76 9.97 17.23 -1.93
CA PHE A 76 9.65 16.24 -2.94
C PHE A 76 9.49 16.88 -4.32
N LYS A 77 10.43 16.56 -5.22
CA LYS A 77 10.43 17.12 -6.58
C LYS A 77 9.56 16.30 -7.52
N LEU A 78 8.93 16.98 -8.47
CA LEU A 78 8.21 16.35 -9.57
C LEU A 78 9.17 15.46 -10.37
N GLY A 79 8.75 14.25 -10.72
CA GLY A 79 9.56 13.26 -11.42
C GLY A 79 10.59 12.51 -10.55
N GLN A 80 10.68 12.82 -9.25
CA GLN A 80 11.57 12.11 -8.34
C GLN A 80 11.17 10.65 -8.21
N LYS A 81 12.15 9.75 -8.37
CA LYS A 81 11.98 8.31 -8.14
C LYS A 81 12.20 8.01 -6.66
N LEU A 82 11.21 7.38 -6.03
CA LEU A 82 11.22 7.01 -4.62
C LEU A 82 10.72 5.59 -4.46
N GLN A 83 11.07 4.98 -3.34
CA GLN A 83 10.50 3.71 -2.92
C GLN A 83 9.33 4.00 -1.98
N CYS A 84 8.20 3.35 -2.23
CA CYS A 84 7.00 3.47 -1.42
C CYS A 84 6.50 2.10 -1.00
N ARG A 85 5.78 2.05 0.11
CA ARG A 85 5.06 0.85 0.51
C ARG A 85 3.56 1.08 0.43
N ILE A 86 2.85 0.11 -0.15
CA ILE A 86 1.39 0.16 -0.27
C ILE A 86 0.79 -0.24 1.08
N ILE A 87 0.08 0.67 1.72
CA ILE A 87 -0.57 0.41 3.02
C ILE A 87 -2.05 0.08 2.88
N GLY A 88 -2.65 0.47 1.76
CA GLY A 88 -4.06 0.23 1.50
C GLY A 88 -4.43 0.52 0.06
N ILE A 89 -5.66 0.14 -0.30
CA ILE A 89 -6.19 0.36 -1.63
C ILE A 89 -7.60 0.90 -1.46
N SER A 90 -7.85 2.07 -2.04
CA SER A 90 -9.20 2.62 -2.15
C SER A 90 -9.84 2.03 -3.40
N LEU A 91 -10.75 1.07 -3.21
CA LEU A 91 -11.50 0.47 -4.32
C LEU A 91 -12.47 1.48 -4.97
N ALA A 92 -13.00 2.42 -4.19
CA ALA A 92 -13.94 3.43 -4.67
C ALA A 92 -13.32 4.39 -5.71
N SER A 93 -12.05 4.73 -5.55
CA SER A 93 -11.30 5.63 -6.45
C SER A 93 -10.23 4.92 -7.28
N ASN A 94 -10.08 3.60 -7.10
CA ASN A 94 -9.00 2.80 -7.68
C ASN A 94 -7.60 3.42 -7.44
N LEU A 95 -7.35 3.89 -6.21
CA LEU A 95 -6.08 4.51 -5.82
C LEU A 95 -5.35 3.66 -4.79
N ALA A 96 -4.04 3.49 -4.98
CA ALA A 96 -3.16 2.89 -3.98
C ALA A 96 -2.82 3.93 -2.90
N ILE A 97 -3.13 3.62 -1.64
CA ILE A 97 -2.70 4.44 -0.51
C ILE A 97 -1.31 3.96 -0.11
N CYS A 98 -0.33 4.86 -0.17
CA CYS A 98 1.07 4.52 -0.01
C CYS A 98 1.74 5.36 1.08
N THR A 99 2.92 4.93 1.52
CA THR A 99 3.76 5.66 2.47
C THR A 99 5.22 5.71 2.04
N PHE A 100 5.89 6.81 2.40
CA PHE A 100 7.33 7.03 2.30
C PHE A 100 8.06 6.98 3.65
N LYS A 101 7.33 6.75 4.74
CA LYS A 101 7.92 6.59 6.08
C LYS A 101 8.87 5.41 6.09
N LYS A 102 10.11 5.63 6.49
CA LYS A 102 11.13 4.59 6.59
C LYS A 102 10.72 3.56 7.63
N SER A 103 10.18 4.01 8.76
CA SER A 103 9.67 3.14 9.83
C SER A 103 8.64 2.13 9.31
N ILE A 104 7.76 2.53 8.39
CA ILE A 104 6.71 1.67 7.82
C ILE A 104 7.23 0.85 6.64
N ILE A 105 8.18 1.38 5.87
CA ILE A 105 8.81 0.62 4.78
C ILE A 105 9.63 -0.55 5.35
N GLU A 106 10.39 -0.31 6.41
CA GLU A 106 11.27 -1.29 7.07
C GLU A 106 10.51 -2.22 8.03
N ALA A 107 9.29 -1.86 8.44
CA ALA A 107 8.49 -2.70 9.31
C ALA A 107 8.26 -4.10 8.69
N PRO A 108 8.36 -5.19 9.46
CA PRO A 108 8.12 -6.53 8.91
C PRO A 108 6.64 -6.74 8.53
N PHE A 109 5.72 -6.22 9.34
CA PHE A 109 4.28 -6.40 9.17
C PHE A 109 3.54 -5.07 9.26
N ILE A 110 2.49 -4.91 8.45
CA ILE A 110 1.61 -3.73 8.48
C ILE A 110 0.31 -4.02 9.22
N ASN A 111 -0.26 -5.21 9.02
CA ASN A 111 -1.50 -5.64 9.63
C ASN A 111 -1.26 -6.87 10.50
N TYR A 112 -2.03 -7.00 11.57
CA TYR A 112 -2.05 -8.21 12.40
C TYR A 112 -2.39 -9.46 11.57
N SER A 113 -3.21 -9.29 10.52
CA SER A 113 -3.60 -10.36 9.60
C SER A 113 -2.43 -10.94 8.81
N ASN A 114 -1.31 -10.20 8.71
CA ASN A 114 -0.10 -10.64 8.00
C ASN A 114 0.89 -11.36 8.94
N ILE A 115 0.56 -11.51 10.22
CA ILE A 115 1.40 -12.19 11.20
C ILE A 115 0.99 -13.66 11.24
N GLU A 116 1.93 -14.55 10.94
CA GLU A 116 1.71 -16.00 11.10
C GLU A 116 1.69 -16.37 12.58
N ILE A 117 0.75 -17.26 12.95
CA ILE A 117 0.60 -17.74 14.33
C ILE A 117 1.91 -18.41 14.77
N GLY A 118 2.50 -17.94 15.87
CA GLY A 118 3.80 -18.42 16.37
C GLY A 118 5.00 -17.56 15.94
N SER A 119 4.79 -16.48 15.18
CA SER A 119 5.84 -15.51 14.87
C SER A 119 6.31 -14.79 16.14
N LEU A 120 7.62 -14.82 16.40
CA LEU A 120 8.23 -14.05 17.48
C LEU A 120 8.41 -12.60 17.02
N VAL A 121 7.56 -11.70 17.51
CA VAL A 121 7.70 -10.25 17.29
C VAL A 121 8.54 -9.69 18.45
N LYS A 122 9.65 -9.00 18.13
CA LYS A 122 10.56 -8.41 19.12
C LYS A 122 10.44 -6.90 19.15
#